data_AF-A0A951L335-F1
#
_entry.id   AF-A0A951L335-F1
#
_cell.length_a   1.000
_cell.length_b   1.000
_cell.length_c   1.000
_cell.angle_alpha   90.00
_cell.angle_beta   90.00
_cell.angle_gamma   90.00
#
_symmetry.space_group_name_H-M   'P 1'
#
loop_
_entity.id
_entity.type
_entity.pdbx_description
1 polymer ?
#
loop_
_entity_poly.entity_id
_entity_poly.type
_entity_poly.pdbx_seq_one_letter_code
_entity_poly.pdbx_strand_id
1 'polypeptide(L)'
;MPGKAKALFLRRRLRVRRNLRRAGNNRPRLSVFRSSKHIYAQVIDDTTGRTLAAASTLDGGLKTGLKTGADIAAASAVGKLVAERAKAAGVGQVVFDR
;
A
#
# COMPACT_ATOMS: atom_id res chain seq x y z
N MET A 1 19.87 11.51 11.40
CA MET A 1 18.56 12.19 11.53
C MET A 1 17.85 12.23 10.18
N PRO A 2 16.56 11.86 10.08
CA PRO A 2 15.84 11.99 8.81
C PRO A 2 15.74 13.47 8.41
N GLY A 3 16.07 13.80 7.15
CA GLY A 3 15.98 15.18 6.65
C GLY A 3 14.57 15.76 6.77
N LYS A 4 14.44 17.10 6.84
CA LYS A 4 13.17 17.83 7.08
C LYS A 4 11.98 17.31 6.25
N ALA A 5 12.19 16.99 4.97
CA ALA A 5 11.16 16.44 4.09
C ALA A 5 10.62 15.06 4.55
N LYS A 6 11.50 14.16 5.00
CA LYS A 6 11.11 12.84 5.53
C LYS A 6 10.35 12.98 6.85
N ALA A 7 10.77 13.89 7.73
CA ALA A 7 10.08 14.15 8.99
C ALA A 7 8.65 14.69 8.78
N LEU A 8 8.45 15.61 7.83
CA LEU A 8 7.13 16.13 7.46
C LEU A 8 6.22 15.04 6.86
N PHE A 9 6.77 14.18 5.99
CA PHE A 9 6.05 13.03 5.44
C PHE A 9 5.59 12.07 6.54
N LEU A 10 6.47 11.70 7.47
CA LEU A 10 6.13 10.84 8.60
C LEU A 10 5.04 11.47 9.48
N ARG A 11 5.12 12.78 9.76
CA ARG A 11 4.09 13.50 10.52
C ARG A 11 2.71 13.42 9.85
N ARG A 12 2.65 13.62 8.53
CA ARG A 12 1.40 13.49 7.76
C ARG A 12 0.85 12.06 7.81
N ARG A 13 1.72 11.07 7.57
CA ARG A 13 1.38 9.65 7.63
C ARG A 13 0.82 9.25 9.00
N LEU A 14 1.46 9.69 10.09
CA LEU A 14 0.98 9.41 11.45
C LEU A 14 -0.39 10.04 11.72
N ARG A 15 -0.64 11.26 11.24
CA ARG A 15 -1.94 11.92 11.38
C ARG A 15 -3.05 11.17 10.64
N VAL A 16 -2.79 10.77 9.39
CA VAL A 16 -3.72 9.97 8.59
C VAL A 16 -3.99 8.64 9.28
N ARG A 17 -2.94 7.91 9.69
CA ARG A 17 -3.08 6.65 10.41
C ARG A 17 -3.87 6.75 11.70
N ARG A 18 -3.70 7.84 12.46
CA ARG A 18 -4.49 8.07 13.69
C ARG A 18 -5.97 8.20 13.37
N ASN A 19 -6.33 8.90 12.31
CA ASN A 19 -7.71 9.05 11.87
C ASN A 19 -8.27 7.73 11.31
N LEU A 20 -7.47 7.00 10.52
CA LEU A 20 -7.87 5.72 9.95
C LEU A 20 -8.04 4.65 11.02
N ARG A 21 -7.22 4.62 12.07
CA ARG A 21 -7.44 3.73 13.22
C ARG A 21 -8.71 4.07 13.99
N ARG A 22 -9.05 5.34 14.10
CA ARG A 22 -10.29 5.80 14.76
C ARG A 22 -11.54 5.48 13.94
N ALA A 23 -11.48 5.65 12.62
CA ALA A 23 -12.59 5.41 11.70
C ALA A 23 -12.65 3.96 11.17
N GLY A 24 -11.60 3.17 11.44
CA GLY A 24 -11.32 1.93 10.73
C GLY A 24 -12.24 0.77 11.06
N ASN A 25 -12.90 0.75 12.22
CA ASN A 25 -13.91 -0.24 12.59
C ASN A 25 -13.53 -1.70 12.21
N ASN A 26 -12.29 -2.11 12.56
CA ASN A 26 -11.70 -3.42 12.22
C ASN A 26 -11.49 -3.74 10.73
N ARG A 27 -11.55 -2.75 9.84
CA ARG A 27 -11.30 -2.94 8.40
C ARG A 27 -9.79 -2.99 8.11
N PRO A 28 -9.32 -3.92 7.27
CA PRO A 28 -7.94 -3.94 6.81
C PRO A 28 -7.55 -2.64 6.11
N ARG A 29 -6.35 -2.13 6.38
CA ARG A 29 -5.80 -0.94 5.73
C ARG A 29 -4.99 -1.30 4.51
N LEU A 30 -5.20 -0.58 3.41
CA LEU A 30 -4.36 -0.63 2.22
C LEU A 30 -3.31 0.48 2.31
N SER A 31 -2.07 0.13 2.66
CA SER A 31 -0.95 1.07 2.71
C SER A 31 -0.20 1.07 1.38
N VAL A 32 -0.11 2.23 0.75
CA VAL A 32 0.67 2.42 -0.48
C VAL A 32 1.95 3.17 -0.17
N PHE A 33 3.08 2.64 -0.62
CA PHE A 33 4.37 3.32 -0.56
C PHE A 33 4.91 3.48 -1.98
N ARG A 34 5.11 4.74 -2.38
CA ARG A 34 5.74 5.09 -3.66
C ARG A 34 7.14 5.63 -3.41
N SER A 35 8.13 4.95 -3.98
CA SER A 35 9.50 5.43 -4.15
C SER A 35 9.67 6.01 -5.56
N SER A 36 10.82 6.63 -5.84
CA SER A 36 11.14 7.16 -7.17
C SER A 36 11.20 6.09 -8.26
N LYS A 37 11.48 4.84 -7.88
CA LYS A 37 11.65 3.72 -8.81
C LYS A 37 10.60 2.62 -8.68
N HIS A 38 9.86 2.58 -7.57
CA HIS A 38 9.01 1.43 -7.23
C HIS A 38 7.74 1.84 -6.50
N ILE A 39 6.67 1.08 -6.72
CA ILE A 39 5.40 1.20 -6.01
C ILE A 39 5.17 -0.10 -5.25
N TYR A 40 4.79 0.04 -3.99
CA TYR A 40 4.47 -1.04 -3.07
C TYR A 40 3.07 -0.81 -2.53
N ALA A 41 2.27 -1.86 -2.48
CA ALA A 41 0.93 -1.82 -1.90
C ALA A 41 0.76 -3.04 -0.99
N GLN A 42 0.29 -2.79 0.23
CA GLN A 42 0.11 -3.82 1.25
C GLN A 42 -1.26 -3.66 1.92
N VAL A 43 -2.02 -4.74 1.95
CA VAL A 43 -3.25 -4.86 2.74
C VAL A 43 -2.87 -5.47 4.09
N ILE A 44 -3.03 -4.69 5.14
CA ILE A 44 -2.69 -5.05 6.51
C ILE A 44 -3.97 -5.09 7.31
N ASP A 45 -4.21 -6.19 8.00
CA ASP A 45 -5.24 -6.26 9.02
C ASP A 45 -4.67 -5.75 10.34
N ASP A 46 -5.29 -4.71 10.89
CA ASP A 46 -4.89 -4.10 12.15
C ASP A 46 -5.38 -4.89 13.37
N THR A 47 -6.35 -5.80 13.21
CA THR A 47 -6.85 -6.63 14.32
C THR A 47 -5.89 -7.79 14.62
N THR A 48 -5.43 -8.46 13.58
CA THR A 48 -4.49 -9.59 13.68
C THR A 48 -3.03 -9.17 13.54
N GLY A 49 -2.77 -7.93 13.11
CA GLY A 49 -1.42 -7.42 12.85
C GLY A 49 -0.74 -8.09 11.65
N ARG A 50 -1.49 -8.79 10.80
CA ARG A 50 -0.96 -9.57 9.67
C ARG A 50 -1.18 -8.86 8.34
N THR A 51 -0.20 -8.98 7.44
CA THR A 51 -0.34 -8.62 6.03
C THR A 51 -1.13 -9.71 5.31
N LEU A 52 -2.32 -9.38 4.81
CA LEU A 52 -3.19 -10.31 4.08
C LEU A 52 -2.80 -10.40 2.60
N ALA A 53 -2.42 -9.28 2.01
CA ALA A 53 -1.96 -9.22 0.63
C ALA A 53 -0.86 -8.18 0.49
N ALA A 54 0.14 -8.46 -0.31
CA ALA A 54 1.15 -7.48 -0.71
C ALA A 54 1.37 -7.62 -2.21
N ALA A 55 1.58 -6.52 -2.90
CA ALA A 55 2.16 -6.53 -4.24
C ALA A 55 3.11 -5.34 -4.41
N SER A 56 4.09 -5.51 -5.27
CA SER A 56 5.07 -4.46 -5.56
C SER A 56 5.54 -4.55 -6.99
N THR A 57 6.06 -3.45 -7.53
CA THR A 57 6.71 -3.48 -8.86
C THR A 57 8.02 -4.27 -8.89
N LEU A 58 8.50 -4.76 -7.74
CA LEU A 58 9.62 -5.71 -7.64
C LEU A 58 9.18 -7.17 -7.79
N ASP A 59 7.88 -7.46 -7.70
CA ASP A 59 7.34 -8.80 -7.87
C ASP A 59 7.61 -9.25 -9.32
N GLY A 60 8.14 -10.47 -9.49
CA GLY A 60 8.74 -10.93 -10.76
C GLY A 60 7.81 -10.81 -11.97
N GLY A 61 6.50 -10.88 -11.75
CA GLY A 61 5.47 -10.72 -12.78
C GLY A 61 5.23 -9.30 -13.28
N LEU A 62 5.65 -8.26 -12.55
CA LEU A 62 5.56 -6.85 -13.01
C LEU A 62 6.87 -6.33 -13.57
N LYS A 63 7.99 -6.91 -13.13
CA LYS A 63 9.35 -6.54 -13.58
C LYS A 63 9.56 -6.81 -15.07
N THR A 64 8.89 -7.80 -15.63
CA THR A 64 9.02 -8.21 -17.05
C THR A 64 8.23 -7.33 -18.02
N GLY A 65 7.25 -6.56 -17.55
CA GLY A 65 6.34 -5.79 -18.42
C GLY A 65 6.54 -4.26 -18.42
N LEU A 66 7.31 -3.70 -17.48
CA LEU A 66 7.34 -2.25 -17.24
C LEU A 66 8.76 -1.68 -17.38
N LYS A 67 8.96 -0.83 -18.39
CA LYS A 67 10.21 -0.08 -18.64
C LYS A 67 10.57 0.87 -17.49
N THR A 68 9.57 1.35 -16.73
CA THR A 68 9.76 2.23 -15.57
C THR A 68 8.89 1.75 -14.40
N GLY A 69 9.50 1.47 -13.26
CA GLY A 69 8.82 0.90 -12.08
C GLY A 69 7.95 1.90 -11.28
N ALA A 70 7.74 3.12 -11.76
CA ALA A 70 7.02 4.20 -11.09
C ALA A 70 6.03 4.97 -11.99
N ASP A 71 5.62 4.39 -13.13
CA ASP A 71 4.64 5.01 -14.05
C ASP A 71 3.19 4.71 -13.65
N ILE A 72 2.24 5.45 -14.24
CA ILE A 72 0.78 5.25 -14.05
C ILE A 72 0.38 3.81 -14.42
N ALA A 73 0.98 3.25 -15.47
CA ALA A 73 0.77 1.86 -15.87
C ALA A 73 1.21 0.87 -14.78
N ALA A 74 2.36 1.11 -14.14
CA ALA A 74 2.86 0.29 -13.04
C ALA A 74 1.92 0.38 -11.82
N ALA A 75 1.43 1.57 -11.50
CA ALA A 75 0.48 1.78 -10.42
C ALA A 75 -0.83 1.00 -10.65
N SER A 76 -1.37 1.04 -11.88
CA SER A 76 -2.58 0.31 -12.27
C SER A 76 -2.39 -1.20 -12.15
N ALA A 77 -1.25 -1.72 -12.64
CA ALA A 77 -0.95 -3.14 -12.58
C ALA A 77 -0.74 -3.65 -11.14
N VAL A 78 -0.02 -2.91 -10.30
CA VAL A 78 0.12 -3.21 -8.86
C VAL A 78 -1.25 -3.18 -8.17
N GLY A 79 -2.08 -2.19 -8.46
CA GLY A 79 -3.42 -2.08 -7.89
C GLY A 79 -4.30 -3.28 -8.21
N LYS A 80 -4.30 -3.73 -9.47
CA LYS A 80 -5.02 -4.93 -9.90
C LYS A 80 -4.55 -6.19 -9.17
N LEU A 81 -3.24 -6.41 -9.10
CA LEU A 81 -2.67 -7.57 -8.42
C LEU A 81 -2.98 -7.60 -6.91
N VAL A 82 -2.91 -6.45 -6.23
CA VAL A 82 -3.32 -6.40 -4.81
C VAL A 82 -4.81 -6.65 -4.67
N ALA A 83 -5.65 -6.12 -5.55
CA ALA A 83 -7.09 -6.34 -5.48
C ALA A 83 -7.46 -7.81 -5.67
N GLU A 84 -6.81 -8.52 -6.61
CA GLU A 84 -7.00 -9.96 -6.81
C GLU A 84 -6.55 -10.77 -5.60
N ARG A 85 -5.36 -10.48 -5.05
CA ARG A 85 -4.85 -11.13 -3.84
C ARG A 85 -5.74 -10.83 -2.62
N ALA A 86 -6.24 -9.61 -2.49
CA ALA A 86 -7.13 -9.21 -1.40
C ALA A 86 -8.49 -9.91 -1.50
N LYS A 87 -9.06 -10.03 -2.70
CA LYS A 87 -10.30 -10.79 -2.95
C LYS A 87 -10.11 -12.28 -2.64
N ALA A 88 -9.00 -12.88 -3.06
CA ALA A 88 -8.67 -14.26 -2.74
C ALA A 88 -8.52 -14.49 -1.22
N ALA A 89 -8.00 -13.49 -0.49
CA ALA A 89 -7.91 -13.49 0.96
C ALA A 89 -9.24 -13.12 1.67
N GLY A 90 -10.35 -12.95 0.93
CA GLY A 90 -11.67 -12.66 1.50
C GLY A 90 -11.88 -11.22 1.97
N VAL A 91 -11.00 -10.29 1.57
CA VAL A 91 -11.05 -8.89 2.00
C VAL A 91 -11.91 -8.06 1.04
N GLY A 92 -13.17 -7.82 1.41
CA GLY A 92 -14.12 -7.03 0.61
C GLY A 92 -14.08 -5.50 0.86
N GLN A 93 -13.71 -5.08 2.07
CA GLN A 93 -13.64 -3.66 2.43
C GLN A 93 -12.26 -3.32 2.99
N VAL A 94 -11.59 -2.35 2.36
CA VAL A 94 -10.30 -1.84 2.80
C VAL A 94 -10.36 -0.34 3.02
N VAL A 95 -9.55 0.14 3.96
CA VAL A 95 -9.38 1.57 4.23
C VAL A 95 -8.07 2.03 3.60
N PHE A 96 -8.13 3.06 2.76
CA PHE A 96 -6.95 3.55 2.04
C PHE A 96 -6.03 4.42 2.92
N ASP A 97 -4.78 4.01 3.11
CA ASP A 97 -3.70 4.72 3.82
C ASP A 97 -2.69 5.30 2.82
N ARG A 98 -2.72 6.63 2.65
CA ARG A 98 -1.92 7.41 1.69
C ARG A 98 -0.72 8.11 2.32
#